data_AF-A0A2D5N876-F1
#
_entry.id   AF-A0A2D5N876-F1
#
_cell.length_a   1.000
_cell.length_b   1.000
_cell.length_c   1.000
_cell.angle_alpha   90.00
_cell.angle_beta   90.00
_cell.angle_gamma   90.00
#
_symmetry.space_group_name_H-M   'P 1'
#
loop_
_entity.id
_entity.type
_entity.pdbx_description
1 polymer ?
#
loop_
_entity_poly.entity_id
_entity_poly.type
_entity_poly.pdbx_seq_one_letter_code
_entity_poly.pdbx_strand_id
1 'polypeptide(L)'
;MKHIYKFSIVLLTVFTFIGCNVDDDDSVTVLPMKELTASLSQQEDVIRIADDATSYDLVINFSEALPSYSTIEYSLDGGATTISSASSGDNTLVIPIAFDEDKFFRDVVLSDFIVVNAAARRFSTSITGNSSLRIARQGTIFAAPGSVEITVTWSNAAKDLDIFLVTGNQDLGGALIDDSQGVTTTEQVVLPADQEGVFSLYMYEWSSDYPVDYEINYVFEDGQVLSFDSNISSDSFQFTISKSNDGAQMICYINKIE
;
A
#
# COMPACT_ATOMS: atom_id res chain seq x y z
N MET A 1 13.47 77.76 -62.45
CA MET A 1 13.80 76.58 -61.61
C MET A 1 12.93 76.63 -60.35
N LYS A 2 11.84 75.85 -60.25
CA LYS A 2 10.91 75.95 -59.09
C LYS A 2 10.27 74.63 -58.61
N HIS A 3 10.72 73.46 -59.08
CA HIS A 3 10.08 72.18 -58.73
C HIS A 3 11.01 71.01 -58.35
N ILE A 4 12.33 71.23 -58.20
CA ILE A 4 13.27 70.14 -57.83
C ILE A 4 13.11 69.67 -56.37
N TYR A 5 12.61 70.53 -55.47
CA TYR A 5 12.47 70.19 -54.04
C TYR A 5 11.31 69.23 -53.73
N LYS A 6 10.39 68.98 -54.67
CA LYS A 6 9.26 68.06 -54.46
C LYS A 6 9.58 66.61 -54.78
N PHE A 7 10.66 66.34 -55.52
CA PHE A 7 11.07 64.98 -55.87
C PHE A 7 11.84 64.28 -54.73
N SER A 8 12.48 65.06 -53.85
CA SER A 8 13.30 64.52 -52.75
C SER A 8 12.46 63.96 -51.59
N ILE A 9 11.22 64.44 -51.40
CA ILE A 9 10.34 63.99 -50.31
C ILE A 9 9.57 62.71 -50.65
N VAL A 10 9.28 62.49 -51.94
CA VAL A 10 8.63 61.25 -52.40
C VAL A 10 9.61 60.08 -52.37
N LEU A 11 10.91 60.33 -52.64
CA LEU A 11 11.91 59.27 -52.57
C LEU A 11 12.21 58.84 -51.12
N LEU A 12 12.18 59.75 -50.15
CA LEU A 12 12.43 59.42 -48.74
C LEU A 12 11.26 58.64 -48.11
N THR A 13 10.02 58.90 -48.56
CA THR A 13 8.83 58.18 -48.06
C THR A 13 8.71 56.76 -48.59
N VAL A 14 9.27 56.45 -49.76
CA VAL A 14 9.31 55.07 -50.30
C VAL A 14 10.30 54.17 -49.54
N PHE A 15 11.36 54.73 -48.94
CA PHE A 15 12.35 53.94 -48.19
C PHE A 15 12.02 53.73 -46.71
N THR A 16 11.08 54.50 -46.13
CA THR A 16 10.71 54.40 -44.71
C THR A 16 9.61 53.38 -44.40
N PHE A 17 8.93 52.81 -45.40
CA PHE A 17 7.88 51.79 -45.21
C PHE A 17 8.33 50.35 -45.51
N ILE A 18 9.64 50.12 -45.67
CA ILE A 18 10.23 48.76 -45.71
C ILE A 18 10.82 48.37 -44.34
N GLY A 19 10.42 49.09 -43.28
CA GLY A 19 10.84 48.85 -41.91
C GLY A 19 9.94 47.81 -41.24
N CYS A 20 10.47 46.60 -41.07
CA CYS A 20 9.87 45.46 -40.37
C CYS A 20 8.50 45.03 -40.92
N ASN A 21 8.51 44.27 -42.01
CA ASN A 21 7.60 43.14 -42.04
C ASN A 21 8.02 42.25 -40.88
N VAL A 22 7.37 42.40 -39.73
CA VAL A 22 7.29 41.31 -38.78
C VAL A 22 6.51 40.24 -39.54
N ASP A 23 7.19 39.17 -39.90
CA ASP A 23 6.56 37.98 -40.46
C ASP A 23 5.71 37.35 -39.35
N ASP A 24 4.54 37.96 -39.10
CA ASP A 24 3.50 37.48 -38.18
C ASP A 24 2.67 36.35 -38.80
N ASP A 25 3.07 35.89 -39.99
CA ASP A 25 2.43 34.79 -40.72
C ASP A 25 3.17 33.46 -40.52
N ASP A 26 4.18 33.44 -39.63
CA ASP A 26 4.70 32.20 -39.08
C ASP A 26 3.55 31.51 -38.32
N SER A 27 3.00 30.45 -38.92
CA SER A 27 1.86 29.74 -38.35
C SER A 27 2.16 29.38 -36.90
N VAL A 28 1.23 29.67 -35.99
CA VAL A 28 1.30 29.16 -34.62
C VAL A 28 1.29 27.64 -34.68
N THR A 29 2.49 27.05 -34.65
CA THR A 29 2.65 25.61 -34.59
C THR A 29 2.38 25.17 -33.17
N VAL A 30 1.12 24.77 -32.91
CA VAL A 30 0.80 24.05 -31.68
C VAL A 30 1.49 22.69 -31.78
N LEU A 31 2.65 22.57 -31.14
CA LEU A 31 3.34 21.29 -31.05
C LEU A 31 2.42 20.28 -30.36
N PRO A 32 2.34 19.04 -30.87
CA PRO A 32 1.41 18.03 -30.36
C PRO A 32 1.66 17.76 -28.88
N MET A 33 0.58 17.54 -28.14
CA MET A 33 0.63 17.08 -26.76
C MET A 33 1.15 15.63 -26.76
N LYS A 34 2.09 15.33 -25.87
CA LYS A 34 2.66 14.01 -25.69
C LYS A 34 2.01 13.34 -24.49
N GLU A 35 1.56 12.10 -24.65
CA GLU A 35 1.02 11.33 -23.52
C GLU A 35 2.16 10.77 -22.67
N LEU A 36 2.06 10.97 -21.36
CA LEU A 36 2.95 10.39 -20.35
C LEU A 36 2.08 9.60 -19.38
N THR A 37 2.20 8.27 -19.38
CA THR A 37 1.42 7.44 -18.46
C THR A 37 2.21 7.20 -17.18
N ALA A 38 1.52 7.24 -16.04
CA ALA A 38 2.05 6.87 -14.74
C ALA A 38 1.32 5.61 -14.24
N SER A 39 2.03 4.71 -13.57
CA SER A 39 1.44 3.51 -12.98
C SER A 39 2.13 3.17 -11.67
N LEU A 40 1.38 2.68 -10.69
CA LEU A 40 1.97 2.08 -9.50
C LEU A 40 2.91 0.94 -9.90
N SER A 41 4.07 0.82 -9.25
CA SER A 41 5.04 -0.23 -9.57
C SER A 41 4.49 -1.61 -9.28
N GLN A 42 3.68 -1.70 -8.22
CA GLN A 42 2.88 -2.87 -7.87
C GLN A 42 1.45 -2.65 -8.34
N GLN A 43 0.91 -3.65 -9.03
CA GLN A 43 -0.46 -3.65 -9.59
C GLN A 43 -1.35 -4.66 -8.85
N GLU A 44 -0.96 -5.05 -7.64
CA GLU A 44 -1.74 -5.90 -6.75
C GLU A 44 -2.69 -5.04 -5.93
N ASP A 45 -3.85 -5.60 -5.57
CA ASP A 45 -4.83 -4.90 -4.72
C ASP A 45 -4.36 -4.83 -3.25
N VAL A 46 -3.55 -5.79 -2.80
CA VAL A 46 -3.02 -5.87 -1.44
C VAL A 46 -1.52 -6.09 -1.45
N ILE A 47 -0.77 -5.17 -0.85
CA ILE A 47 0.67 -5.25 -0.65
C ILE A 47 0.97 -5.66 0.79
N ARG A 48 1.80 -6.70 0.94
CA ARG A 48 2.24 -7.19 2.25
C ARG A 48 3.53 -6.51 2.70
N ILE A 49 3.52 -5.96 3.91
CA ILE A 49 4.69 -5.39 4.58
C ILE A 49 5.02 -6.20 5.84
N ALA A 50 6.28 -6.13 6.29
CA ALA A 50 6.67 -6.77 7.54
C ALA A 50 5.81 -6.29 8.71
N ASP A 51 5.58 -7.16 9.69
CA ASP A 51 4.72 -6.85 10.83
C ASP A 51 5.26 -5.71 11.70
N ASP A 52 6.56 -5.38 11.62
CA ASP A 52 7.21 -4.27 12.33
C ASP A 52 7.44 -3.02 11.46
N ALA A 53 6.97 -3.02 10.20
CA ALA A 53 7.21 -1.93 9.28
C ALA A 53 6.41 -0.66 9.65
N THR A 54 7.12 0.47 9.73
CA THR A 54 6.56 1.80 10.06
C THR A 54 6.28 2.67 8.82
N SER A 55 6.68 2.19 7.64
CA SER A 55 6.44 2.87 6.37
C SER A 55 6.50 1.93 5.18
N TYR A 56 5.96 2.37 4.06
CA TYR A 56 6.04 1.71 2.76
C TYR A 56 6.36 2.72 1.66
N ASP A 57 7.33 2.42 0.82
CA ASP A 57 7.69 3.25 -0.32
C ASP A 57 6.76 2.94 -1.51
N LEU A 58 5.74 3.79 -1.71
CA LEU A 58 4.88 3.72 -2.88
C LEU A 58 5.64 4.23 -4.10
N VAL A 59 6.00 3.32 -5.01
CA VAL A 59 6.74 3.67 -6.22
C VAL A 59 5.79 3.84 -7.40
N ILE A 60 5.91 4.96 -8.10
CA ILE A 60 5.19 5.28 -9.33
C ILE A 60 6.19 5.25 -10.47
N ASN A 61 5.91 4.46 -11.50
CA ASN A 61 6.68 4.39 -12.73
C ASN A 61 6.06 5.27 -13.80
N PHE A 62 6.91 5.95 -14.58
CA PHE A 62 6.50 6.70 -15.76
C PHE A 62 6.89 5.94 -17.03
N SER A 63 6.09 6.08 -18.09
CA SER A 63 6.36 5.44 -19.39
C SER A 63 7.67 5.89 -20.05
N GLU A 64 8.22 7.01 -19.59
CA GLU A 64 9.49 7.55 -20.05
C GLU A 64 10.12 8.46 -18.98
N ALA A 65 11.37 8.84 -19.22
CA ALA A 65 12.09 9.75 -18.35
C ALA A 65 11.42 11.13 -18.29
N LEU A 66 11.29 11.66 -17.09
CA LEU A 66 10.72 12.96 -16.84
C LEU A 66 11.63 14.08 -17.38
N PRO A 67 11.05 15.11 -18.01
CA PRO A 67 11.82 16.25 -18.48
C PRO A 67 12.45 17.02 -17.32
N SER A 68 13.52 17.77 -17.60
CA SER A 68 14.25 18.52 -16.58
C SER A 68 13.35 19.54 -15.86
N TYR A 69 13.46 19.64 -14.53
CA TYR A 69 12.63 20.51 -13.69
C TYR A 69 11.13 20.13 -13.68
N SER A 70 10.83 18.83 -13.70
CA SER A 70 9.46 18.36 -13.52
C SER A 70 9.09 18.35 -12.04
N THR A 71 7.94 18.96 -11.76
CA THR A 71 7.23 18.90 -10.49
C THR A 71 6.04 17.98 -10.65
N ILE A 72 5.79 17.12 -9.69
CA ILE A 72 4.65 16.22 -9.67
C ILE A 72 3.72 16.68 -8.56
N GLU A 73 2.47 16.92 -8.94
CA GLU A 73 1.37 17.22 -8.03
C GLU A 73 0.51 15.96 -7.93
N TYR A 74 0.11 15.58 -6.72
CA TYR A 74 -0.74 14.42 -6.47
C TYR A 74 -1.50 14.55 -5.16
N SER A 75 -2.62 13.87 -5.03
CA SER A 75 -3.37 13.75 -3.79
C SER A 75 -3.38 12.29 -3.33
N LEU A 76 -3.14 12.05 -2.05
CA LEU A 76 -3.34 10.74 -1.41
C LEU A 76 -4.63 10.78 -0.60
N ASP A 77 -5.44 9.73 -0.73
CA ASP A 77 -6.64 9.48 0.07
C ASP A 77 -7.67 10.63 0.00
N GLY A 78 -7.72 11.33 -1.14
CA GLY A 78 -8.56 12.52 -1.33
C GLY A 78 -8.16 13.73 -0.47
N GLY A 79 -6.97 13.70 0.12
CA GLY A 79 -6.40 14.76 0.94
C GLY A 79 -5.92 15.95 0.11
N ALA A 80 -5.16 16.84 0.77
CA ALA A 80 -4.59 18.00 0.11
C ALA A 80 -3.58 17.59 -0.98
N THR A 81 -3.55 18.35 -2.07
CA THR A 81 -2.53 18.20 -3.11
C THR A 81 -1.14 18.38 -2.52
N THR A 82 -0.33 17.35 -2.71
CA THR A 82 1.07 17.27 -2.33
C THR A 82 1.93 17.52 -3.56
N ILE A 83 3.11 18.11 -3.34
CA ILE A 83 4.05 18.45 -4.40
C ILE A 83 5.36 17.70 -4.16
N SER A 84 5.86 17.01 -5.17
CA SER A 84 7.18 16.38 -5.17
C SER A 84 7.97 16.78 -6.41
N SER A 85 9.28 16.82 -6.31
CA SER A 85 10.16 17.08 -7.46
C SER A 85 10.90 15.81 -7.84
N ALA A 86 10.93 15.49 -9.13
CA ALA A 86 11.79 14.44 -9.66
C ALA A 86 13.02 15.08 -10.32
N SER A 87 14.15 14.37 -10.28
CA SER A 87 15.35 14.80 -10.97
C SER A 87 15.20 14.64 -12.47
N SER A 88 15.99 15.39 -13.22
CA SER A 88 16.03 15.25 -14.68
C SER A 88 16.48 13.84 -15.06
N GLY A 89 15.68 13.15 -15.88
CA GLY A 89 16.01 11.78 -16.31
C GLY A 89 15.39 10.68 -15.45
N ASP A 90 14.76 11.03 -14.32
CA ASP A 90 14.06 10.06 -13.49
C ASP A 90 12.84 9.53 -14.23
N ASN A 91 12.60 8.22 -14.14
CA ASN A 91 11.40 7.56 -14.64
C ASN A 91 10.56 6.98 -13.49
N THR A 92 10.86 7.39 -12.25
CA THR A 92 10.15 6.94 -11.06
C THR A 92 9.91 8.10 -10.09
N LEU A 93 8.86 7.99 -9.28
CA LEU A 93 8.60 8.80 -8.11
C LEU A 93 8.36 7.87 -6.94
N VAL A 94 9.06 8.08 -5.82
CA VAL A 94 8.87 7.32 -4.58
C VAL A 94 8.17 8.21 -3.57
N ILE A 95 7.03 7.73 -3.05
CA ILE A 95 6.23 8.43 -2.04
C ILE A 95 6.25 7.58 -0.76
N PRO A 96 6.92 8.02 0.32
CA PRO A 96 6.92 7.29 1.58
C PRO A 96 5.53 7.41 2.23
N ILE A 97 4.89 6.26 2.44
CA ILE A 97 3.61 6.14 3.10
C ILE A 97 3.87 5.73 4.54
N ALA A 98 3.63 6.64 5.49
CA ALA A 98 3.68 6.30 6.90
C ALA A 98 2.61 5.25 7.23
N PHE A 99 2.99 4.31 8.09
CA PHE A 99 2.13 3.22 8.53
C PHE A 99 2.19 3.10 10.05
N ASP A 100 1.09 3.40 10.71
CA ASP A 100 1.04 3.50 12.16
C ASP A 100 1.20 2.12 12.83
N GLU A 101 1.91 2.10 13.96
CA GLU A 101 2.20 0.87 14.70
C GLU A 101 0.93 0.17 15.24
N ASP A 102 -0.17 0.91 15.42
CA ASP A 102 -1.46 0.39 15.92
C ASP A 102 -2.41 -0.04 14.79
N LYS A 103 -1.99 0.08 13.52
CA LYS A 103 -2.79 -0.31 12.36
C LYS A 103 -2.26 -1.59 11.75
N PHE A 104 -3.18 -2.43 11.27
CA PHE A 104 -2.85 -3.69 10.58
C PHE A 104 -2.93 -3.56 9.06
N PHE A 105 -3.70 -2.58 8.57
CA PHE A 105 -3.79 -2.24 7.16
C PHE A 105 -4.09 -0.75 6.97
N ARG A 106 -3.84 -0.27 5.75
CA ARG A 106 -4.17 1.08 5.28
C ARG A 106 -4.51 1.02 3.80
N ASP A 107 -5.64 1.60 3.43
CA ASP A 107 -5.97 1.87 2.04
C ASP A 107 -5.25 3.14 1.57
N VAL A 108 -4.72 3.10 0.35
CA VAL A 108 -4.07 4.23 -0.31
C VAL A 108 -4.74 4.46 -1.66
N VAL A 109 -5.24 5.67 -1.89
CA VAL A 109 -5.81 6.09 -3.17
C VAL A 109 -4.99 7.25 -3.74
N LEU A 110 -4.34 7.02 -4.87
CA LEU A 110 -3.64 8.04 -5.63
C LEU A 110 -4.63 8.73 -6.59
N SER A 111 -4.68 10.06 -6.49
CA SER A 111 -5.57 10.91 -7.29
C SER A 111 -4.89 12.23 -7.67
N ASP A 112 -5.54 13.03 -8.52
CA ASP A 112 -5.09 14.36 -8.97
C ASP A 112 -3.63 14.39 -9.46
N PHE A 113 -3.20 13.33 -10.15
CA PHE A 113 -1.80 13.13 -10.52
C PHE A 113 -1.42 13.91 -11.78
N ILE A 114 -0.61 14.96 -11.61
CA ILE A 114 -0.23 15.91 -12.65
C ILE A 114 1.29 16.06 -12.67
N VAL A 115 1.88 16.06 -13.87
CA VAL A 115 3.28 16.44 -14.07
C VAL A 115 3.36 17.86 -14.63
N VAL A 116 3.95 18.76 -13.87
CA VAL A 116 4.17 20.17 -14.20
C VAL A 116 5.62 20.39 -14.60
N ASN A 117 5.86 21.06 -15.74
CA ASN A 117 7.19 21.45 -16.16
C ASN A 117 7.16 22.82 -16.85
N ALA A 118 8.17 23.66 -16.59
CA ALA A 118 8.25 25.02 -17.11
C ALA A 118 8.25 25.11 -18.65
N ALA A 119 8.73 24.07 -19.36
CA ALA A 119 8.68 23.95 -20.81
C ALA A 119 7.55 23.04 -21.31
N ALA A 120 6.87 22.31 -20.41
CA ALA A 120 6.09 21.13 -20.74
C ALA A 120 4.67 21.09 -20.16
N ARG A 121 3.91 22.18 -20.34
CA ARG A 121 2.43 22.11 -20.43
C ARG A 121 1.92 21.32 -21.65
N ARG A 122 2.79 20.54 -22.30
CA ARG A 122 2.48 19.71 -23.47
C ARG A 122 2.54 18.22 -23.15
N PHE A 123 2.51 17.84 -21.87
CA PHE A 123 2.25 16.47 -21.46
C PHE A 123 0.82 16.36 -20.94
N SER A 124 0.10 15.36 -21.44
CA SER A 124 -1.11 14.86 -20.77
C SER A 124 -0.68 13.69 -19.91
N THR A 125 -0.96 13.77 -18.61
CA THR A 125 -0.66 12.70 -17.68
C THR A 125 -1.93 11.93 -17.35
N SER A 126 -1.83 10.60 -17.41
CA SER A 126 -2.90 9.70 -16.98
C SER A 126 -2.33 8.60 -16.13
N ILE A 127 -3.07 8.21 -15.09
CA ILE A 127 -2.77 7.00 -14.33
C ILE A 127 -3.33 5.81 -15.12
N THR A 128 -2.52 4.80 -15.32
CA THR A 128 -2.93 3.53 -15.92
C THR A 128 -2.84 2.40 -14.89
N GLY A 129 -3.75 1.43 -15.00
CA GLY A 129 -3.86 0.33 -14.05
C GLY A 129 -4.49 0.77 -12.72
N ASN A 130 -4.06 0.14 -11.63
CA ASN A 130 -4.55 0.45 -10.30
C ASN A 130 -4.06 1.84 -9.86
N SER A 131 -5.01 2.66 -9.40
CA SER A 131 -4.75 3.93 -8.71
C SER A 131 -5.01 3.82 -7.20
N SER A 132 -5.40 2.64 -6.73
CA SER A 132 -5.64 2.34 -5.32
C SER A 132 -5.02 1.00 -4.98
N LEU A 133 -4.49 0.89 -3.76
CA LEU A 133 -4.03 -0.36 -3.19
C LEU A 133 -4.28 -0.37 -1.69
N ARG A 134 -4.22 -1.55 -1.09
CA ARG A 134 -4.20 -1.75 0.35
C ARG A 134 -2.82 -2.18 0.79
N ILE A 135 -2.25 -1.51 1.77
CA ILE A 135 -1.02 -1.94 2.46
C ILE A 135 -1.47 -2.70 3.69
N ALA A 136 -0.95 -3.90 3.92
CA ALA A 136 -1.33 -4.72 5.07
C ALA A 136 -0.11 -5.45 5.65
N ARG A 137 -0.10 -5.62 6.97
CA ARG A 137 0.88 -6.46 7.66
C ARG A 137 0.77 -7.92 7.19
N GLN A 138 1.87 -8.66 7.26
CA GLN A 138 1.92 -10.07 6.81
C GLN A 138 0.89 -10.91 7.55
N GLY A 139 0.72 -10.71 8.86
CA GLY A 139 -0.28 -11.39 9.66
C GLY A 139 -1.75 -11.03 9.35
N THR A 140 -2.01 -10.09 8.43
CA THR A 140 -3.39 -9.63 8.16
C THR A 140 -4.08 -10.49 7.11
N ILE A 141 -5.31 -10.91 7.35
CA ILE A 141 -6.16 -11.63 6.40
C ILE A 141 -7.46 -10.85 6.19
N PHE A 142 -7.90 -10.81 4.93
CA PHE A 142 -9.20 -10.30 4.52
C PHE A 142 -9.99 -11.49 4.01
N ALA A 143 -11.01 -11.90 4.73
CA ALA A 143 -11.77 -13.12 4.44
C ALA A 143 -13.27 -12.85 4.47
N ALA A 144 -14.06 -13.78 3.95
CA ALA A 144 -15.50 -13.77 4.17
C ALA A 144 -15.82 -13.74 5.68
N PRO A 145 -16.89 -13.04 6.12
CA PRO A 145 -17.33 -13.09 7.51
C PRO A 145 -17.57 -14.53 7.96
N GLY A 146 -16.97 -14.93 9.09
CA GLY A 146 -17.01 -16.31 9.52
C GLY A 146 -16.24 -16.62 10.80
N SER A 147 -16.29 -17.89 11.20
CA SER A 147 -15.42 -18.41 12.25
C SER A 147 -13.98 -18.57 11.75
N VAL A 148 -13.03 -18.59 12.68
CA VAL A 148 -11.63 -18.95 12.40
C VAL A 148 -11.32 -20.24 13.15
N GLU A 149 -10.99 -21.28 12.41
CA GLU A 149 -10.53 -22.55 12.98
C GLU A 149 -9.01 -22.49 13.17
N ILE A 150 -8.55 -22.80 14.37
CA ILE A 150 -7.15 -22.73 14.76
C ILE A 150 -6.70 -24.14 15.11
N THR A 151 -5.78 -24.67 14.32
CA THR A 151 -5.24 -26.02 14.54
C THR A 151 -3.76 -25.94 14.84
N VAL A 152 -3.35 -26.55 15.94
CA VAL A 152 -1.95 -26.72 16.32
C VAL A 152 -1.57 -28.18 16.16
N THR A 153 -0.47 -28.46 15.47
CA THR A 153 0.05 -29.81 15.29
C THR A 153 1.53 -29.90 15.64
N TRP A 154 1.96 -31.02 16.19
CA TRP A 154 3.37 -31.30 16.47
C TRP A 154 3.74 -32.72 16.06
N SER A 155 5.02 -33.02 15.90
CA SER A 155 5.46 -34.32 15.37
C SER A 155 5.71 -35.37 16.44
N ASN A 156 6.08 -34.96 17.66
CA ASN A 156 6.48 -35.88 18.74
C ASN A 156 5.29 -36.27 19.62
N ALA A 157 4.77 -37.48 19.44
CA ALA A 157 3.65 -38.02 20.22
C ALA A 157 3.94 -38.28 21.71
N ALA A 158 5.18 -38.08 22.18
CA ALA A 158 5.49 -38.08 23.61
C ALA A 158 5.28 -36.72 24.28
N LYS A 159 5.12 -35.64 23.48
CA LYS A 159 4.75 -34.31 23.94
C LYS A 159 3.24 -34.17 23.94
N ASP A 160 2.74 -33.37 24.87
CA ASP A 160 1.33 -33.14 25.09
C ASP A 160 1.08 -31.64 25.20
N LEU A 161 0.78 -31.00 24.07
CA LEU A 161 0.49 -29.56 24.03
C LEU A 161 -1.00 -29.35 24.24
N ASP A 162 -1.33 -28.43 25.14
CA ASP A 162 -2.69 -27.98 25.40
C ASP A 162 -2.85 -26.53 24.94
N ILE A 163 -4.01 -26.18 24.38
CA ILE A 163 -4.26 -24.83 23.83
C ILE A 163 -5.54 -24.21 24.39
N PHE A 164 -5.50 -22.90 24.63
CA PHE A 164 -6.63 -22.12 25.14
C PHE A 164 -6.75 -20.83 24.35
N LEU A 165 -7.94 -20.59 23.81
CA LEU A 165 -8.30 -19.34 23.16
C LEU A 165 -9.03 -18.45 24.17
N VAL A 166 -8.47 -17.28 24.47
CA VAL A 166 -9.01 -16.36 25.49
C VAL A 166 -9.21 -14.95 24.94
N THR A 167 -10.11 -14.19 25.53
CA THR A 167 -10.31 -12.77 25.20
C THR A 167 -9.19 -11.88 25.74
N GLY A 168 -8.87 -10.83 25.00
CA GLY A 168 -7.91 -9.79 25.34
C GLY A 168 -6.54 -10.03 24.72
N ASN A 169 -5.65 -9.04 24.86
CA ASN A 169 -4.22 -9.19 24.61
C ASN A 169 -3.54 -9.49 25.95
N GLN A 170 -3.71 -10.73 26.43
CA GLN A 170 -3.33 -11.05 27.79
C GLN A 170 -3.18 -12.54 28.03
N ASP A 171 -2.84 -12.80 29.29
CA ASP A 171 -2.57 -14.12 29.81
C ASP A 171 -3.85 -15.00 29.92
N LEU A 172 -3.81 -16.17 30.60
CA LEU A 172 -5.01 -16.94 30.99
C LEU A 172 -6.01 -16.16 31.90
N GLY A 173 -5.81 -14.86 32.13
CA GLY A 173 -6.74 -13.97 32.83
C GLY A 173 -7.95 -13.53 32.00
N GLY A 174 -8.00 -13.86 30.71
CA GLY A 174 -9.15 -13.59 29.84
C GLY A 174 -10.33 -14.53 30.05
N ALA A 175 -11.48 -14.16 29.47
CA ALA A 175 -12.59 -15.09 29.35
C ALA A 175 -12.21 -16.18 28.34
N LEU A 176 -12.37 -17.43 28.73
CA LEU A 176 -12.17 -18.57 27.85
C LEU A 176 -13.23 -18.58 26.75
N ILE A 177 -12.77 -18.63 25.50
CA ILE A 177 -13.62 -18.77 24.31
C ILE A 177 -13.76 -20.24 23.96
N ASP A 178 -12.63 -20.95 23.88
CA ASP A 178 -12.55 -22.36 23.52
C ASP A 178 -11.21 -22.94 24.00
N ASP A 179 -11.14 -24.25 24.21
CA ASP A 179 -9.93 -24.96 24.62
C ASP A 179 -9.89 -26.37 24.05
N SER A 180 -8.68 -26.89 23.91
CA SER A 180 -8.43 -28.26 23.47
C SER A 180 -7.24 -28.79 24.26
N GLN A 181 -7.50 -29.86 25.00
CA GLN A 181 -6.58 -30.49 25.95
C GLN A 181 -6.58 -32.01 25.74
N GLY A 182 -6.31 -32.42 24.51
CA GLY A 182 -6.26 -33.81 24.10
C GLY A 182 -5.03 -34.55 24.62
N VAL A 183 -4.76 -35.71 24.03
CA VAL A 183 -3.53 -36.49 24.24
C VAL A 183 -2.91 -36.91 22.91
N THR A 184 -3.39 -36.29 21.83
CA THR A 184 -2.98 -36.55 20.45
C THR A 184 -2.09 -35.42 19.97
N THR A 185 -1.36 -35.62 18.88
CA THR A 185 -0.44 -34.61 18.33
C THR A 185 -1.13 -33.44 17.61
N THR A 186 -2.36 -33.14 18.00
CA THR A 186 -3.22 -32.15 17.34
C THR A 186 -4.21 -31.63 18.35
N GLU A 187 -4.25 -30.31 18.49
CA GLU A 187 -5.27 -29.59 19.22
C GLU A 187 -5.96 -28.60 18.30
N GLN A 188 -7.24 -28.34 18.56
CA GLN A 188 -8.06 -27.47 17.71
C GLN A 188 -9.01 -26.64 18.55
N VAL A 189 -9.03 -25.33 18.29
CA VAL A 189 -10.00 -24.38 18.87
C VAL A 189 -10.63 -23.55 17.77
N VAL A 190 -11.82 -23.02 18.05
CA VAL A 190 -12.57 -22.19 17.09
C VAL A 190 -12.84 -20.82 17.69
N LEU A 191 -12.42 -19.76 16.99
CA LEU A 191 -12.88 -18.40 17.24
C LEU A 191 -14.24 -18.20 16.56
N PRO A 192 -15.35 -18.04 17.31
CA PRO A 192 -16.69 -17.99 16.73
C PRO A 192 -16.90 -16.80 15.79
N ALA A 193 -17.85 -16.94 14.87
CA ALA A 193 -18.15 -15.94 13.86
C ALA A 193 -18.61 -14.60 14.46
N ASP A 194 -19.39 -14.65 15.54
CA ASP A 194 -20.02 -13.52 16.23
C ASP A 194 -19.11 -12.81 17.24
N GLN A 195 -17.89 -13.29 17.43
CA GLN A 195 -16.89 -12.69 18.32
C GLN A 195 -15.98 -11.73 17.54
N GLU A 196 -15.90 -10.48 18.00
CA GLU A 196 -14.97 -9.46 17.53
C GLU A 196 -14.16 -8.90 18.69
N GLY A 197 -12.96 -8.41 18.39
CA GLY A 197 -12.04 -7.85 19.37
C GLY A 197 -10.66 -8.45 19.27
N VAL A 198 -9.95 -8.42 20.40
CA VAL A 198 -8.61 -9.00 20.52
C VAL A 198 -8.70 -10.28 21.33
N PHE A 199 -8.01 -11.31 20.87
CA PHE A 199 -7.93 -12.62 21.49
C PHE A 199 -6.47 -13.06 21.57
N SER A 200 -6.19 -14.01 22.46
CA SER A 200 -4.88 -14.59 22.64
C SER A 200 -4.98 -16.11 22.61
N LEU A 201 -3.96 -16.76 22.02
CA LEU A 201 -3.77 -18.19 22.09
C LEU A 201 -2.69 -18.51 23.12
N TYR A 202 -3.10 -19.09 24.23
CA TYR A 202 -2.19 -19.65 25.22
C TYR A 202 -1.90 -21.10 24.90
N MET A 203 -0.66 -21.50 25.14
CA MET A 203 -0.25 -22.89 24.99
C MET A 203 0.65 -23.29 26.16
N TYR A 204 0.56 -24.54 26.57
CA TYR A 204 1.52 -25.16 27.47
C TYR A 204 1.74 -26.64 27.11
N GLU A 205 2.83 -27.22 27.60
CA GLU A 205 3.13 -28.66 27.50
C GLU A 205 2.89 -29.30 28.87
N TRP A 206 1.99 -30.29 28.93
CA TRP A 206 1.47 -30.86 30.17
C TRP A 206 2.57 -31.43 31.09
N SER A 207 3.62 -32.01 30.51
CA SER A 207 4.75 -32.58 31.25
C SER A 207 5.87 -31.58 31.53
N SER A 208 5.69 -30.31 31.13
CA SER A 208 6.71 -29.26 31.11
C SER A 208 8.01 -29.65 30.40
N ASP A 209 7.93 -30.56 29.43
CA ASP A 209 9.04 -31.05 28.64
C ASP A 209 9.21 -30.18 27.38
N TYR A 210 9.97 -29.10 27.53
CA TYR A 210 10.26 -28.12 26.48
C TYR A 210 11.65 -28.31 25.84
N PRO A 211 11.88 -27.82 24.61
CA PRO A 211 10.90 -27.16 23.73
C PRO A 211 10.04 -28.16 22.95
N VAL A 212 8.95 -27.66 22.37
CA VAL A 212 8.13 -28.40 21.40
C VAL A 212 7.98 -27.57 20.13
N ASP A 213 8.44 -28.11 19.00
CA ASP A 213 8.19 -27.53 17.69
C ASP A 213 6.76 -27.86 17.25
N TYR A 214 6.04 -26.85 16.74
CA TYR A 214 4.67 -26.99 16.27
C TYR A 214 4.42 -26.17 15.00
N GLU A 215 3.46 -26.64 14.22
CA GLU A 215 2.84 -25.89 13.12
C GLU A 215 1.45 -25.45 13.58
N ILE A 216 1.12 -24.19 13.34
CA ILE A 216 -0.21 -23.63 13.61
C ILE A 216 -0.85 -23.09 12.34
N ASN A 217 -2.11 -23.46 12.13
CA ASN A 217 -2.91 -23.07 10.98
C ASN A 217 -4.17 -22.32 11.43
N TYR A 218 -4.39 -21.15 10.84
CA TYR A 218 -5.62 -20.36 10.96
C TYR A 218 -6.40 -20.52 9.67
N VAL A 219 -7.50 -21.26 9.72
CA VAL A 219 -8.36 -21.58 8.58
C VAL A 219 -9.61 -20.71 8.64
N PHE A 220 -9.85 -19.99 7.55
CA PHE A 220 -10.98 -19.09 7.39
C PHE A 220 -12.13 -19.76 6.63
N GLU A 221 -13.36 -19.28 6.80
CA GLU A 221 -14.56 -19.90 6.22
C GLU A 221 -14.55 -19.96 4.69
N ASP A 222 -13.84 -19.04 4.03
CA ASP A 222 -13.63 -19.03 2.57
C ASP A 222 -12.49 -19.95 2.10
N GLY A 223 -11.87 -20.70 3.00
CA GLY A 223 -10.78 -21.64 2.73
C GLY A 223 -9.40 -21.01 2.67
N GLN A 224 -9.26 -19.70 2.93
CA GLN A 224 -7.93 -19.12 3.15
C GLN A 224 -7.28 -19.75 4.39
N VAL A 225 -5.96 -19.90 4.34
CA VAL A 225 -5.16 -20.46 5.44
C VAL A 225 -3.97 -19.56 5.69
N LEU A 226 -3.74 -19.20 6.95
CA LEU A 226 -2.50 -18.56 7.40
C LEU A 226 -1.76 -19.53 8.33
N SER A 227 -0.52 -19.84 7.98
CA SER A 227 0.29 -20.87 8.64
C SER A 227 1.54 -20.26 9.27
N PHE A 228 1.93 -20.76 10.45
CA PHE A 228 3.19 -20.42 11.09
C PHE A 228 3.88 -21.68 11.62
N ASP A 229 5.19 -21.74 11.44
CA ASP A 229 6.06 -22.68 12.14
C ASP A 229 6.69 -21.99 13.36
N SER A 230 6.69 -22.67 14.50
CA SER A 230 7.26 -22.11 15.74
C SER A 230 7.69 -23.21 16.71
N ASN A 231 8.23 -22.78 17.85
CA ASN A 231 8.39 -23.63 19.02
C ASN A 231 7.88 -22.92 20.26
N ILE A 232 7.46 -23.71 21.23
CA ILE A 232 7.17 -23.24 22.58
C ILE A 232 8.29 -23.70 23.50
N SER A 233 8.83 -22.80 24.32
CA SER A 233 9.94 -23.06 25.25
C SER A 233 9.55 -22.99 26.73
N SER A 234 8.33 -22.52 27.00
CA SER A 234 7.68 -22.48 28.31
C SER A 234 6.20 -22.18 28.11
N ASP A 235 5.36 -22.45 29.12
CA ASP A 235 3.94 -22.09 29.13
C ASP A 235 3.80 -20.58 28.83
N SER A 236 3.17 -20.22 27.71
CA SER A 236 3.16 -18.81 27.27
C SER A 236 2.13 -18.53 26.17
N PHE A 237 1.81 -17.25 26.01
CA PHE A 237 1.04 -16.74 24.88
C PHE A 237 1.89 -16.82 23.64
N GLN A 238 1.38 -17.53 22.65
CA GLN A 238 2.08 -17.72 21.39
C GLN A 238 1.63 -16.68 20.35
N PHE A 239 0.35 -16.33 20.36
CA PHE A 239 -0.25 -15.47 19.34
C PHE A 239 -1.30 -14.51 19.91
N THR A 240 -1.42 -13.35 19.30
CA THR A 240 -2.59 -12.47 19.41
C THR A 240 -3.37 -12.46 18.10
N ILE A 241 -4.68 -12.33 18.20
CA ILE A 241 -5.61 -12.34 17.08
C ILE A 241 -6.50 -11.12 17.25
N SER A 242 -6.43 -10.16 16.33
CA SER A 242 -7.36 -9.03 16.28
C SER A 242 -8.36 -9.25 15.15
N LYS A 243 -9.63 -9.46 15.49
CA LYS A 243 -10.71 -9.74 14.54
C LYS A 243 -11.76 -8.62 14.57
N SER A 244 -12.12 -8.12 13.40
CA SER A 244 -13.25 -7.21 13.20
C SER A 244 -13.99 -7.53 11.90
N ASN A 245 -15.26 -7.14 11.78
CA ASN A 245 -15.96 -7.12 10.50
C ASN A 245 -16.27 -5.67 10.11
N ASP A 246 -16.05 -5.33 8.84
CA ASP A 246 -16.45 -4.03 8.28
C ASP A 246 -17.83 -4.05 7.59
N GLY A 247 -18.53 -5.18 7.72
CA GLY A 247 -19.84 -5.45 7.10
C GLY A 247 -19.78 -6.07 5.71
N ALA A 248 -18.63 -6.01 5.03
CA ALA A 248 -18.41 -6.69 3.75
C ALA A 248 -17.47 -7.90 3.90
N GLN A 249 -16.48 -7.78 4.77
CA GLN A 249 -15.44 -8.78 5.02
C GLN A 249 -15.04 -8.80 6.49
N MET A 250 -14.50 -9.93 6.91
CA MET A 250 -13.75 -10.04 8.15
C MET A 250 -12.31 -9.61 7.90
N ILE A 251 -11.77 -8.84 8.84
CA ILE A 251 -10.37 -8.45 8.89
C ILE A 251 -9.79 -9.10 10.14
N CYS A 252 -8.79 -9.95 9.94
CA CYS A 252 -8.10 -10.63 11.03
C CYS A 252 -6.62 -10.29 10.98
N TYR A 253 -6.00 -9.93 12.10
CA TYR A 253 -4.55 -9.78 12.21
C TYR A 253 -4.02 -10.76 13.25
N ILE A 254 -3.17 -11.68 12.80
CA ILE A 254 -2.53 -12.69 13.63
C ILE A 254 -1.08 -12.28 13.84
N ASN A 255 -0.70 -12.04 15.08
CA ASN A 255 0.65 -11.66 15.44
C ASN A 255 1.28 -12.70 16.35
N LYS A 256 2.43 -13.23 15.93
CA LYS A 256 3.25 -14.09 16.79
C LYS A 256 3.89 -13.26 17.90
N ILE A 257 3.88 -13.78 19.11
CA ILE A 257 4.61 -13.20 20.25
C ILE A 257 5.99 -13.87 20.29
N GLU A 258 7.05 -13.06 20.31
CA GLU A 258 8.44 -13.53 20.48
C GLU A 258 8.86 -13.54 21.95
#